data_AF-A0A3M5BJB0-F1
#
_entry.id   AF-A0A3M5BJB0-F1
#
_cell.length_a   1.000
_cell.length_b   1.000
_cell.length_c   1.000
_cell.angle_alpha   90.00
_cell.angle_beta   90.00
_cell.angle_gamma   90.00
#
_symmetry.space_group_name_H-M   'P 1'
#
loop_
_entity.id
_entity.type
_entity.pdbx_description
1 polymer ?
#
loop_
_entity_poly.entity_id
_entity_poly.type
_entity_poly.pdbx_seq_one_letter_code
_entity_poly.pdbx_strand_id
1 'polypeptide(L)'
;MNRRNPFWTLTGRSDAHQAVLDTLFRLDLDFADVGPLVFIGQQQHVLRPALILLLERMSAMARPGLILIESTAAAIQDTALFKAATELELHETLMGFRALDLREHNLPVDLADCALESRWRPWVVLFSRDDPVSEQRAGIVHSYFAARATDHGRLPILYVSENTGAHVPNAFRLEGHTAIVNGLAEFPQQDVFAANDSYAHAVKVLSTEADLQFMGSKVPFARDGHVPALKR
;
A
#
# COMPACT_ATOMS: atom_id res chain seq x y z
N MET A 1 -8.95 -26.17 6.85
CA MET A 1 -9.04 -24.72 7.12
C MET A 1 -9.13 -24.48 8.61
N ASN A 2 -8.12 -23.85 9.20
CA ASN A 2 -8.08 -23.56 10.63
C ASN A 2 -8.93 -22.29 10.90
N ARG A 3 -10.12 -22.43 11.48
CA ARG A 3 -11.11 -21.35 11.72
C ARG A 3 -10.66 -20.25 12.70
N ARG A 4 -9.38 -20.22 13.09
CA ARG A 4 -8.81 -19.26 14.07
C ARG A 4 -8.08 -18.09 13.43
N ASN A 5 -7.61 -18.24 12.19
CA ASN A 5 -6.86 -17.16 11.54
C ASN A 5 -7.83 -16.21 10.82
N PRO A 6 -7.61 -14.89 10.87
CA PRO A 6 -8.34 -13.93 10.06
C PRO A 6 -8.30 -14.29 8.56
N PHE A 7 -9.34 -13.93 7.81
CA PHE A 7 -9.47 -14.30 6.39
C PHE A 7 -8.32 -13.76 5.51
N TRP A 8 -7.69 -12.67 5.94
CA TRP A 8 -6.55 -12.02 5.26
C TRP A 8 -5.20 -12.62 5.65
N THR A 9 -5.16 -13.65 6.50
CA THR A 9 -3.93 -14.39 6.80
C THR A 9 -3.53 -15.22 5.59
N LEU A 10 -2.33 -14.98 5.06
CA LEU A 10 -1.80 -15.69 3.90
C LEU A 10 -1.46 -17.13 4.29
N THR A 11 -2.19 -18.10 3.72
CA THR A 11 -1.94 -19.54 3.92
C THR A 11 -1.20 -20.21 2.76
N GLY A 12 -1.02 -19.47 1.67
CA GLY A 12 -0.34 -19.89 0.44
C GLY A 12 -0.03 -18.66 -0.42
N ARG A 13 0.84 -18.82 -1.41
CA ARG A 13 1.27 -17.77 -2.35
C ARG A 13 1.21 -18.34 -3.76
N SER A 14 0.72 -17.54 -4.71
CA SER A 14 0.86 -17.83 -6.13
C SER A 14 2.33 -17.68 -6.56
N ASP A 15 2.69 -18.21 -7.72
CA ASP A 15 4.05 -18.05 -8.27
C ASP A 15 4.39 -16.57 -8.50
N ALA A 16 3.40 -15.79 -8.96
CA ALA A 16 3.53 -14.35 -9.16
C ALA A 16 3.79 -13.61 -7.83
N HIS A 17 3.08 -13.98 -6.76
CA HIS A 17 3.31 -13.46 -5.43
C HIS A 17 4.72 -13.81 -4.95
N GLN A 18 5.09 -15.10 -4.98
CA GLN A 18 6.38 -15.56 -4.49
C GLN A 18 7.55 -14.89 -5.24
N ALA A 19 7.45 -14.71 -6.55
CA ALA A 19 8.47 -14.03 -7.34
C ALA A 19 8.71 -12.57 -6.91
N VAL A 20 7.65 -11.82 -6.60
CA VAL A 20 7.77 -10.45 -6.11
C VAL A 20 8.29 -10.43 -4.66
N LEU A 21 7.84 -11.36 -3.82
CA LEU A 21 8.32 -11.50 -2.44
C LEU A 21 9.82 -11.81 -2.38
N ASP A 22 10.31 -12.72 -3.23
CA ASP A 22 11.74 -13.03 -3.35
C ASP A 22 12.55 -11.81 -3.79
N THR A 23 11.98 -10.98 -4.67
CA THR A 23 12.60 -9.73 -5.13
C THR A 23 12.73 -8.73 -3.97
N LEU A 24 11.66 -8.55 -3.19
CA LEU A 24 11.65 -7.70 -2.00
C LEU A 24 12.68 -8.17 -0.96
N PHE A 25 12.71 -9.48 -0.68
CA PHE A 25 13.65 -10.08 0.26
C PHE A 25 15.11 -9.89 -0.15
N ARG A 26 15.43 -10.04 -1.45
CA ARG A 26 16.80 -9.83 -1.96
C ARG A 26 17.27 -8.39 -1.88
N LEU A 27 16.34 -7.44 -1.84
CA LEU A 27 16.64 -6.02 -1.65
C LEU A 27 16.63 -5.62 -0.16
N ASP A 28 16.39 -6.57 0.74
CA ASP A 28 16.25 -6.34 2.18
C ASP A 28 15.20 -5.24 2.48
N LEU A 29 14.12 -5.25 1.70
CA LEU A 29 13.04 -4.27 1.81
C LEU A 29 12.01 -4.73 2.84
N ASP A 30 12.09 -4.17 4.06
CA ASP A 30 11.01 -4.20 5.05
C ASP A 30 10.75 -2.76 5.56
N PHE A 31 9.52 -2.27 5.37
CA PHE A 31 9.11 -0.95 5.86
C PHE A 31 9.03 -0.85 7.39
N ALA A 32 9.15 -1.97 8.11
CA ALA A 32 9.22 -2.00 9.56
C ALA A 32 10.53 -1.40 10.09
N ASP A 33 11.63 -1.65 9.38
CA ASP A 33 12.97 -1.31 9.82
C ASP A 33 13.51 -0.06 9.10
N VAL A 34 13.01 0.21 7.89
CA VAL A 34 13.52 1.27 6.99
C VAL A 34 12.73 2.58 7.10
N GLY A 35 11.52 2.55 7.67
CA GLY A 35 10.58 3.68 7.69
C GLY A 35 9.60 3.65 6.51
N PRO A 36 8.89 4.76 6.23
CA PRO A 36 7.94 4.79 5.12
C PRO A 36 8.65 4.56 3.77
N LEU A 37 8.09 3.70 2.93
CA LEU A 37 8.62 3.40 1.60
C LEU A 37 7.79 4.09 0.52
N VAL A 38 8.46 4.78 -0.40
CA VAL A 38 7.83 5.41 -1.57
C VAL A 38 8.21 4.63 -2.82
N PHE A 39 7.24 3.94 -3.40
CA PHE A 39 7.37 3.31 -4.70
C PHE A 39 7.12 4.35 -5.79
N ILE A 40 8.08 4.43 -6.71
CA ILE A 40 8.09 5.31 -7.88
C ILE A 40 8.22 4.44 -9.13
N GLY A 41 7.54 4.82 -10.20
CA GLY A 41 7.43 4.05 -11.44
C GLY A 41 5.99 3.96 -11.93
N GLN A 42 5.78 3.32 -13.07
CA GLN A 42 4.43 3.13 -13.60
C GLN A 42 3.57 2.31 -12.63
N GLN A 43 2.33 2.76 -12.36
CA GLN A 43 1.43 2.19 -11.35
C GLN A 43 1.31 0.67 -11.38
N GLN A 44 1.17 0.11 -12.57
CA GLN A 44 1.08 -1.33 -12.81
C GLN A 44 2.29 -2.13 -12.29
N HIS A 45 3.45 -1.51 -12.15
CA HIS A 45 4.67 -2.16 -11.66
C HIS A 45 4.91 -1.92 -10.18
N VAL A 46 4.60 -0.72 -9.68
CA VAL A 46 4.79 -0.33 -8.27
C VAL A 46 3.74 -0.92 -7.31
N LEU A 47 2.51 -1.18 -7.79
CA LEU A 47 1.42 -1.65 -6.91
C LEU A 47 1.62 -3.08 -6.42
N ARG A 48 2.19 -3.96 -7.25
CA ARG A 48 2.42 -5.37 -6.90
C ARG A 48 3.34 -5.52 -5.67
N PRO A 49 4.57 -4.96 -5.65
CA PRO A 49 5.43 -5.05 -4.48
C PRO A 49 4.85 -4.33 -3.27
N ALA A 50 4.19 -3.18 -3.44
CA ALA A 50 3.59 -2.44 -2.33
C ALA A 50 2.44 -3.22 -1.65
N LEU A 51 1.58 -3.85 -2.45
CA LEU A 51 0.47 -4.68 -1.95
C LEU A 51 0.97 -5.94 -1.24
N ILE A 52 2.01 -6.59 -1.77
CA ILE A 52 2.63 -7.76 -1.12
C ILE A 52 3.23 -7.37 0.21
N LEU A 53 4.00 -6.28 0.28
CA LEU A 53 4.56 -5.81 1.55
C LEU A 53 3.45 -5.57 2.60
N LEU A 54 2.35 -4.93 2.21
CA LEU A 54 1.22 -4.69 3.10
C LEU A 54 0.65 -6.02 3.65
N LEU A 55 0.30 -6.95 2.76
CA LEU A 55 -0.38 -8.19 3.12
C LEU A 55 0.51 -9.16 3.90
N GLU A 56 1.78 -9.28 3.51
CA GLU A 56 2.78 -10.05 4.26
C GLU A 56 2.93 -9.50 5.67
N ARG A 57 3.00 -8.17 5.82
CA ARG A 57 3.08 -7.55 7.14
C ARG A 57 1.81 -7.79 7.95
N MET A 58 0.63 -7.59 7.36
CA MET A 58 -0.64 -7.86 8.03
C MET A 58 -0.67 -9.29 8.58
N SER A 59 -0.33 -10.25 7.71
CA SER A 59 -0.27 -11.68 8.04
C SER A 59 0.73 -11.97 9.16
N ALA A 60 1.97 -11.48 9.04
CA ALA A 60 3.04 -11.70 10.02
C ALA A 60 2.73 -11.10 11.39
N MET A 61 2.09 -9.92 11.42
CA MET A 61 1.71 -9.26 12.67
C MET A 61 0.40 -9.80 13.27
N ALA A 62 -0.37 -10.58 12.51
CA ALA A 62 -1.76 -10.89 12.81
C ALA A 62 -2.58 -9.62 13.14
N ARG A 63 -2.42 -8.56 12.32
CA ARG A 63 -3.16 -7.30 12.44
C ARG A 63 -3.78 -6.84 11.12
N PRO A 64 -4.97 -6.20 11.14
CA PRO A 64 -5.56 -5.60 9.94
C PRO A 64 -4.75 -4.39 9.48
N GLY A 65 -4.77 -4.12 8.17
CA GLY A 65 -4.17 -2.94 7.55
C GLY A 65 -5.19 -1.97 6.98
N LEU A 66 -4.69 -0.85 6.47
CA LEU A 66 -5.46 0.18 5.79
C LEU A 66 -4.88 0.42 4.40
N ILE A 67 -5.76 0.46 3.39
CA ILE A 67 -5.45 0.94 2.05
C ILE A 67 -6.23 2.23 1.80
N LEU A 68 -5.54 3.30 1.46
CA LEU A 68 -6.10 4.59 1.07
C LEU A 68 -5.81 4.78 -0.41
N ILE A 69 -6.85 4.89 -1.23
CA ILE A 69 -6.76 5.03 -2.67
C ILE A 69 -7.34 6.40 -3.04
N GLU A 70 -6.45 7.27 -3.49
CA GLU A 70 -6.79 8.51 -4.15
C GLU A 70 -7.03 8.21 -5.63
N SER A 71 -8.29 8.25 -6.08
CA SER A 71 -8.65 7.82 -7.43
C SER A 71 -9.97 8.43 -7.92
N THR A 72 -10.06 8.59 -9.24
CA THR A 72 -11.29 8.95 -9.96
C THR A 72 -12.11 7.75 -10.43
N ALA A 73 -11.63 6.52 -10.20
CA ALA A 73 -12.29 5.27 -10.57
C ALA A 73 -13.69 5.15 -9.94
N ALA A 74 -14.70 4.69 -10.69
CA ALA A 74 -16.07 4.64 -10.19
C ALA A 74 -16.22 3.68 -9.00
N ALA A 75 -15.52 2.56 -9.02
CA ALA A 75 -15.47 1.60 -7.92
C ALA A 75 -14.06 1.06 -7.68
N ILE A 76 -13.86 0.32 -6.58
CA ILE A 76 -12.57 -0.30 -6.25
C ILE A 76 -12.14 -1.26 -7.35
N GLN A 77 -13.08 -1.97 -7.97
CA GLN A 77 -12.81 -2.93 -9.04
C GLN A 77 -12.20 -2.28 -10.29
N ASP A 78 -12.42 -0.97 -10.47
CA ASP A 78 -11.89 -0.20 -11.59
C ASP A 78 -10.51 0.41 -11.31
N THR A 79 -9.97 0.21 -10.10
CA THR A 79 -8.66 0.74 -9.68
C THR A 79 -7.50 -0.11 -10.22
N ALA A 80 -6.35 0.51 -10.41
CA ALA A 80 -5.09 -0.18 -10.69
C ALA A 80 -4.70 -1.12 -9.54
N LEU A 81 -5.07 -0.80 -8.29
CA LEU A 81 -4.89 -1.70 -7.15
C LEU A 81 -5.62 -3.03 -7.36
N PHE A 82 -6.88 -3.00 -7.80
CA PHE A 82 -7.66 -4.21 -8.02
C PHE A 82 -7.08 -5.06 -9.16
N LYS A 83 -6.60 -4.41 -10.22
CA LYS A 83 -5.85 -5.08 -11.30
C LYS A 83 -4.60 -5.78 -10.75
N ALA A 84 -3.78 -5.09 -9.96
CA ALA A 84 -2.59 -5.66 -9.34
C ALA A 84 -2.92 -6.83 -8.40
N ALA A 85 -4.00 -6.71 -7.61
CA ALA A 85 -4.48 -7.80 -6.76
C ALA A 85 -4.95 -9.01 -7.58
N THR A 86 -5.55 -8.79 -8.74
CA THR A 86 -5.98 -9.86 -9.65
C THR A 86 -4.77 -10.61 -10.23
N GLU A 87 -3.76 -9.88 -10.71
CA GLU A 87 -2.50 -10.45 -11.24
C GLU A 87 -1.74 -11.28 -10.20
N LEU A 88 -1.90 -10.95 -8.91
CA LEU A 88 -1.29 -11.66 -7.80
C LEU A 88 -2.16 -12.79 -7.23
N GLU A 89 -3.37 -13.00 -7.76
CA GLU A 89 -4.38 -13.93 -7.23
C GLU A 89 -4.84 -13.59 -5.80
N LEU A 90 -4.85 -12.30 -5.46
CA LEU A 90 -5.22 -11.75 -4.15
C LEU A 90 -6.53 -10.94 -4.18
N HIS A 91 -7.22 -10.89 -5.32
CA HIS A 91 -8.46 -10.12 -5.49
C HIS A 91 -9.57 -10.55 -4.52
N GLU A 92 -9.75 -11.85 -4.27
CA GLU A 92 -10.72 -12.35 -3.28
C GLU A 92 -10.40 -11.85 -1.86
N THR A 93 -9.12 -11.85 -1.48
CA THR A 93 -8.66 -11.29 -0.20
C THR A 93 -8.98 -9.81 -0.12
N LEU A 94 -8.69 -9.05 -1.19
CA LEU A 94 -8.99 -7.61 -1.27
C LEU A 94 -10.50 -7.34 -1.18
N MET A 95 -11.33 -8.16 -1.84
CA MET A 95 -12.80 -8.05 -1.79
C MET A 95 -13.39 -8.35 -0.42
N GLY A 96 -12.68 -9.10 0.44
CA GLY A 96 -13.05 -9.29 1.83
C GLY A 96 -12.82 -8.05 2.72
N PHE A 97 -12.12 -7.03 2.23
CA PHE A 97 -11.82 -5.82 3.00
C PHE A 97 -13.09 -4.98 3.16
N ARG A 98 -13.16 -4.20 4.23
CA ARG A 98 -14.22 -3.19 4.34
C ARG A 98 -13.94 -2.07 3.34
N ALA A 99 -14.82 -1.93 2.36
CA ALA A 99 -14.79 -0.82 1.42
C ALA A 99 -15.51 0.41 1.99
N LEU A 100 -14.90 1.59 1.86
CA LEU A 100 -15.52 2.89 2.09
C LEU A 100 -15.21 3.82 0.93
N ASP A 101 -16.23 4.47 0.38
CA ASP A 101 -16.06 5.47 -0.68
C ASP A 101 -16.34 6.88 -0.16
N LEU A 102 -15.33 7.53 0.42
CA LEU A 102 -15.48 8.83 1.08
C LEU A 102 -15.84 9.99 0.15
N ARG A 103 -15.94 9.75 -1.16
CA ARG A 103 -16.42 10.72 -2.15
C ARG A 103 -17.94 10.88 -2.07
N GLU A 104 -18.66 9.89 -1.53
CA GLU A 104 -20.10 10.01 -1.35
C GLU A 104 -20.45 11.01 -0.24
N HIS A 105 -21.33 11.95 -0.56
CA HIS A 105 -21.66 13.06 0.34
C HIS A 105 -22.55 12.64 1.51
N ASN A 106 -23.35 11.58 1.34
CA ASN A 106 -24.31 11.08 2.32
C ASN A 106 -23.78 9.95 3.22
N LEU A 107 -22.47 9.70 3.24
CA LEU A 107 -21.91 8.65 4.07
C LEU A 107 -22.03 9.00 5.56
N PRO A 108 -22.78 8.21 6.36
CA PRO A 108 -22.66 8.26 7.81
C PRO A 108 -21.36 7.53 8.19
N VAL A 109 -20.23 8.22 8.10
CA VAL A 109 -18.99 7.72 8.70
C VAL A 109 -19.12 7.96 10.20
N ASP A 110 -19.73 7.02 10.92
CA ASP A 110 -19.64 7.02 12.37
C ASP A 110 -18.23 6.58 12.78
N LEU A 111 -17.50 7.49 13.41
CA LEU A 111 -16.14 7.25 13.91
C LEU A 111 -16.11 6.14 14.97
N ALA A 112 -17.21 5.93 15.70
CA ALA A 112 -17.33 4.84 16.66
C ALA A 112 -17.38 3.46 15.96
N ASP A 113 -18.10 3.37 14.83
CA ASP A 113 -18.13 2.16 14.00
C ASP A 113 -16.79 1.92 13.32
N CYS A 114 -16.11 3.00 12.88
CA CYS A 114 -14.74 2.89 12.38
C CYS A 114 -13.82 2.27 13.43
N ALA A 115 -13.99 2.65 14.68
CA ALA A 115 -13.14 2.21 15.77
C ALA A 115 -13.32 0.75 16.15
N LEU A 116 -14.56 0.25 16.14
CA LEU A 116 -14.87 -1.13 16.50
C LEU A 116 -14.49 -2.10 15.36
N GLU A 117 -14.78 -1.72 14.12
CA GLU A 117 -14.65 -2.60 12.96
C GLU A 117 -13.21 -2.73 12.47
N SER A 118 -12.45 -1.64 12.47
CA SER A 118 -11.01 -1.67 12.15
C SER A 118 -10.19 -2.52 13.13
N ARG A 119 -10.77 -2.98 14.27
CA ARG A 119 -10.09 -3.93 15.15
C ARG A 119 -9.98 -5.33 14.55
N TRP A 120 -10.90 -5.69 13.66
CA TRP A 120 -11.12 -7.07 13.25
C TRP A 120 -10.95 -7.29 11.75
N ARG A 121 -11.16 -6.24 10.94
CA ARG A 121 -11.06 -6.32 9.48
C ARG A 121 -10.19 -5.22 8.90
N PRO A 122 -9.45 -5.50 7.81
CA PRO A 122 -8.72 -4.52 7.05
C PRO A 122 -9.66 -3.67 6.18
N TRP A 123 -9.18 -2.49 5.82
CA TRP A 123 -9.98 -1.45 5.17
C TRP A 123 -9.37 -1.05 3.84
N VAL A 124 -10.23 -0.73 2.88
CA VAL A 124 -9.89 -0.09 1.62
C VAL A 124 -10.79 1.12 1.45
N VAL A 125 -10.18 2.27 1.25
CA VAL A 125 -10.85 3.57 1.31
C VAL A 125 -10.58 4.32 0.03
N LEU A 126 -11.63 4.64 -0.72
CA LEU A 126 -11.56 5.56 -1.86
C LEU A 126 -11.79 6.98 -1.38
N PHE A 127 -11.00 7.91 -1.91
CA PHE A 127 -11.19 9.34 -1.73
C PHE A 127 -10.71 10.10 -2.96
N SER A 128 -11.05 11.38 -3.05
CA SER A 128 -10.63 12.26 -4.15
C SER A 128 -9.83 13.45 -3.61
N ARG A 129 -8.70 13.76 -4.26
CA ARG A 129 -7.93 14.99 -4.01
C ARG A 129 -8.63 16.26 -4.51
N ASP A 130 -9.61 16.10 -5.40
CA ASP A 130 -10.40 17.23 -5.94
C ASP A 130 -11.62 17.55 -5.07
N ASP A 131 -11.89 16.73 -4.05
CA ASP A 131 -12.92 16.96 -3.03
C ASP A 131 -12.26 17.11 -1.65
N PRO A 132 -12.09 18.36 -1.15
CA PRO A 132 -11.45 18.62 0.14
C PRO A 132 -12.14 17.92 1.32
N VAL A 133 -13.45 17.69 1.25
CA VAL A 133 -14.18 16.99 2.31
C VAL A 133 -13.83 15.50 2.27
N SER A 134 -13.75 14.92 1.08
CA SER A 134 -13.29 13.54 0.87
C SER A 134 -11.87 13.33 1.41
N GLU A 135 -10.95 14.23 1.04
CA GLU A 135 -9.56 14.20 1.50
C GLU A 135 -9.46 14.37 3.03
N GLN A 136 -10.21 15.30 3.61
CA GLN A 136 -10.25 15.49 5.06
C GLN A 136 -10.77 14.24 5.79
N ARG A 137 -11.84 13.61 5.29
CA ARG A 137 -12.37 12.35 5.85
C ARG A 137 -11.34 11.23 5.75
N ALA A 138 -10.60 11.13 4.64
CA ALA A 138 -9.51 10.18 4.48
C ALA A 138 -8.41 10.42 5.52
N GLY A 139 -8.09 11.69 5.79
CA GLY A 139 -7.18 12.11 6.86
C GLY A 139 -7.63 11.64 8.24
N ILE A 140 -8.92 11.75 8.56
CA ILE A 140 -9.48 11.27 9.83
C ILE A 140 -9.34 9.75 9.96
N VAL A 141 -9.67 8.99 8.90
CA VAL A 141 -9.50 7.53 8.90
C VAL A 141 -8.03 7.16 9.05
N HIS A 142 -7.13 7.83 8.34
CA HIS A 142 -5.69 7.65 8.47
C HIS A 142 -5.23 7.90 9.92
N SER A 143 -5.56 9.06 10.50
CA SER A 143 -5.18 9.41 11.87
C SER A 143 -5.71 8.40 12.89
N TYR A 144 -6.88 7.80 12.66
CA TYR A 144 -7.40 6.76 13.52
C TYR A 144 -6.53 5.48 13.49
N PHE A 145 -6.18 5.00 12.30
CA PHE A 145 -5.29 3.84 12.15
C PHE A 145 -3.88 4.11 12.68
N ALA A 146 -3.35 5.31 12.43
CA ALA A 146 -2.06 5.75 12.94
C ALA A 146 -2.06 5.88 14.47
N ALA A 147 -3.12 6.42 15.08
CA ALA A 147 -3.22 6.52 16.55
C ALA A 147 -3.29 5.14 17.21
N ARG A 148 -3.93 4.15 16.58
CA ARG A 148 -3.94 2.77 17.12
C ARG A 148 -2.59 2.08 17.13
N ALA A 149 -1.65 2.57 16.32
CA ALA A 149 -0.27 2.09 16.34
C ALA A 149 0.36 2.17 17.74
N THR A 150 -0.03 3.17 18.53
CA THR A 150 0.63 3.45 19.82
C THR A 150 0.31 2.40 20.88
N ASP A 151 -0.85 1.75 20.79
CA ASP A 151 -1.31 0.81 21.81
C ASP A 151 -0.85 -0.63 21.55
N HIS A 152 -0.59 -0.99 20.29
CA HIS A 152 -0.42 -2.39 19.86
C HIS A 152 0.68 -2.63 18.81
N GLY A 153 1.51 -1.62 18.54
CA GLY A 153 2.46 -1.62 17.42
C GLY A 153 1.85 -1.04 16.15
N ARG A 154 2.70 -0.47 15.30
CA ARG A 154 2.30 0.26 14.08
C ARG A 154 1.56 -0.62 13.07
N LEU A 155 0.35 -0.20 12.69
CA LEU A 155 -0.46 -0.91 11.71
C LEU A 155 0.08 -0.64 10.29
N PRO A 156 0.05 -1.65 9.41
CA PRO A 156 0.50 -1.48 8.03
C PRO A 156 -0.51 -0.62 7.24
N ILE A 157 -0.01 0.42 6.57
CA ILE A 157 -0.78 1.36 5.76
C ILE A 157 -0.22 1.38 4.34
N LEU A 158 -1.09 1.30 3.35
CA LEU A 158 -0.76 1.51 1.95
C LEU A 158 -1.53 2.73 1.44
N TYR A 159 -0.81 3.76 1.03
CA TYR A 159 -1.38 4.89 0.29
C TYR A 159 -1.11 4.71 -1.21
N VAL A 160 -2.15 4.86 -2.03
CA VAL A 160 -2.10 4.79 -3.49
C VAL A 160 -2.65 6.08 -4.06
N SER A 161 -1.84 6.79 -4.86
CA SER A 161 -2.28 7.91 -5.70
C SER A 161 -2.36 7.45 -7.14
N GLU A 162 -3.59 7.32 -7.65
CA GLU A 162 -3.84 6.90 -9.03
C GLU A 162 -3.76 8.07 -10.02
N ASN A 163 -3.86 9.29 -9.53
CA ASN A 163 -3.79 10.48 -10.35
C ASN A 163 -2.35 10.85 -10.74
N THR A 164 -2.24 11.73 -11.74
CA THR A 164 -0.94 12.20 -12.22
C THR A 164 -0.33 13.23 -11.27
N GLY A 165 0.99 13.13 -11.09
CA GLY A 165 1.79 14.05 -10.27
C GLY A 165 1.86 13.66 -8.80
N ALA A 166 2.93 14.08 -8.14
CA ALA A 166 3.20 13.70 -6.76
C ALA A 166 2.12 14.29 -5.84
N HIS A 167 1.44 13.42 -5.10
CA HIS A 167 0.51 13.86 -4.06
C HIS A 167 0.65 12.99 -2.81
N VAL A 168 0.58 13.61 -1.64
CA VAL A 168 0.16 12.99 -0.37
C VAL A 168 -0.65 14.06 0.34
N PRO A 169 -1.84 13.71 0.84
CA PRO A 169 -2.60 14.60 1.70
C PRO A 169 -1.76 15.06 2.89
N ASN A 170 -1.77 16.36 3.18
CA ASN A 170 -1.03 16.93 4.33
C ASN A 170 -1.48 16.31 5.67
N ALA A 171 -2.71 15.79 5.73
CA ALA A 171 -3.24 15.11 6.89
C ALA A 171 -2.58 13.74 7.17
N PHE A 172 -1.87 13.16 6.20
CA PHE A 172 -1.24 11.85 6.36
C PHE A 172 0.14 12.03 6.99
N ARG A 173 0.22 11.71 8.28
CA ARG A 173 1.51 11.55 8.97
C ARG A 173 2.08 10.19 8.61
N LEU A 174 2.93 10.16 7.60
CA LEU A 174 3.59 8.94 7.15
C LEU A 174 4.65 8.54 8.18
N GLU A 175 4.52 7.33 8.74
CA GLU A 175 5.45 6.78 9.71
C GLU A 175 5.90 5.37 9.26
N GLY A 176 6.68 4.67 10.09
CA GLY A 176 7.05 3.28 9.84
C GLY A 176 5.82 2.40 9.62
N HIS A 177 5.95 1.39 8.78
CA HIS A 177 4.84 0.57 8.25
C HIS A 177 3.92 1.22 7.21
N THR A 178 4.38 2.31 6.58
CA THR A 178 3.65 2.93 5.48
C THR A 178 4.34 2.65 4.15
N ALA A 179 3.62 2.05 3.21
CA ALA A 179 4.01 1.99 1.81
C ALA A 179 3.21 3.02 1.02
N ILE A 180 3.86 3.70 0.09
CA ILE A 180 3.27 4.77 -0.71
C ILE A 180 3.51 4.44 -2.17
N VAL A 181 2.45 4.34 -2.95
CA VAL A 181 2.49 4.28 -4.39
C VAL A 181 2.05 5.64 -4.89
N ASN A 182 3.01 6.47 -5.28
CA ASN A 182 2.72 7.78 -5.82
C ASN A 182 2.86 7.69 -7.34
N GLY A 183 1.81 8.00 -8.10
CA GLY A 183 1.64 7.76 -9.55
C GLY A 183 2.66 8.45 -10.50
N LEU A 184 3.87 8.71 -10.02
CA LEU A 184 5.02 9.21 -10.77
C LEU A 184 5.64 8.10 -11.61
N ALA A 185 5.65 8.28 -12.93
CA ALA A 185 6.32 7.37 -13.85
C ALA A 185 7.86 7.39 -13.71
N GLU A 186 8.43 8.51 -13.31
CA GLU A 186 9.87 8.73 -13.18
C GLU A 186 10.18 9.56 -11.93
N PHE A 187 11.44 9.52 -11.49
CA PHE A 187 11.90 10.44 -10.44
C PHE A 187 11.81 11.88 -10.93
N PRO A 188 11.16 12.78 -10.17
CA PRO A 188 11.16 14.18 -10.54
C PRO A 188 12.59 14.75 -10.43
N GLN A 189 12.96 15.66 -11.34
CA GLN A 189 14.29 16.30 -11.38
C GLN A 189 14.59 17.14 -10.12
N GLN A 190 13.54 17.65 -9.48
CA GLN A 190 13.60 18.27 -8.17
C GLN A 190 12.95 17.32 -7.16
N ASP A 191 13.43 17.34 -5.92
CA ASP A 191 12.85 16.49 -4.89
C ASP A 191 11.48 17.03 -4.43
N VAL A 192 10.43 16.72 -5.20
CA VAL A 192 9.04 17.12 -4.90
C VAL A 192 8.56 16.54 -3.56
N PHE A 193 9.23 15.48 -3.09
CA PHE A 193 8.99 14.84 -1.81
C PHE A 193 9.59 15.63 -0.63
N ALA A 194 10.64 16.43 -0.86
CA ALA A 194 11.27 17.21 0.21
C ALA A 194 10.41 18.40 0.69
N ALA A 195 9.42 18.82 -0.09
CA ALA A 195 8.51 19.92 0.27
C ALA A 195 7.43 19.51 1.28
N ASN A 196 7.27 18.22 1.54
CA ASN A 196 6.30 17.69 2.51
C ASN A 196 7.06 16.88 3.58
N ASP A 197 7.00 17.33 4.82
CA ASP A 197 7.75 16.73 5.94
C ASP A 197 7.50 15.21 6.08
N SER A 198 6.31 14.74 5.71
CA SER A 198 5.95 13.31 5.76
C SER A 198 6.76 12.45 4.78
N TYR A 199 7.29 13.07 3.73
CA TYR A 199 8.06 12.43 2.68
C TYR A 199 9.57 12.59 2.82
N ALA A 200 10.03 13.58 3.59
CA ALA A 200 11.45 13.90 3.76
C ALA A 200 12.27 12.73 4.32
N HIS A 201 11.63 11.83 5.08
CA HIS A 201 12.25 10.65 5.67
C HIS A 201 11.88 9.34 4.97
N ALA A 202 11.11 9.41 3.88
CA ALA A 202 10.62 8.24 3.20
C ALA A 202 11.66 7.71 2.21
N VAL A 203 11.89 6.40 2.23
CA VAL A 203 12.91 5.78 1.38
C VAL A 203 12.32 5.40 0.04
N LYS A 204 13.00 5.81 -1.03
CA LYS A 204 12.49 5.69 -2.39
C LYS A 204 12.89 4.34 -3.00
N VAL A 205 11.92 3.67 -3.58
CA VAL A 205 12.04 2.39 -4.28
C VAL A 205 11.56 2.59 -5.71
N LEU A 206 12.41 2.34 -6.70
CA LEU A 206 12.01 2.39 -8.11
C LEU A 206 11.53 1.01 -8.54
N SER A 207 10.32 0.92 -9.10
CA SER A 207 9.82 -0.30 -9.72
C SER A 207 9.57 -0.07 -11.20
N THR A 208 10.15 -0.94 -12.02
CA THR A 208 9.94 -0.98 -13.47
C THR A 208 9.25 -2.29 -13.84
N GLU A 209 8.95 -2.49 -15.13
CA GLU A 209 8.47 -3.79 -15.61
C GLU A 209 9.45 -4.93 -15.32
N ALA A 210 10.75 -4.64 -15.39
CA ALA A 210 11.80 -5.65 -15.37
C ALA A 210 12.43 -5.86 -13.99
N ASP A 211 12.36 -4.87 -13.10
CA ASP A 211 13.16 -4.85 -11.88
C ASP A 211 12.59 -3.98 -10.77
N LEU A 212 13.09 -4.23 -9.57
CA LEU A 212 12.95 -3.38 -8.40
C LEU A 212 14.34 -2.85 -8.02
N GLN A 213 14.45 -1.55 -7.74
CA GLN A 213 15.70 -0.89 -7.39
C GLN A 213 15.56 -0.10 -6.09
N PHE A 214 16.52 -0.29 -5.20
CA PHE A 214 16.57 0.33 -3.87
C PHE A 214 18.02 0.59 -3.47
N MET A 215 18.34 1.79 -2.98
CA MET A 215 19.68 2.17 -2.50
C MET A 215 20.84 1.81 -3.45
N GLY A 216 20.64 1.93 -4.77
CA GLY A 216 21.64 1.58 -5.78
C GLY A 216 21.70 0.08 -6.13
N SER A 217 21.08 -0.79 -5.33
CA SER A 217 20.89 -2.20 -5.63
C SER A 217 19.72 -2.39 -6.59
N LYS A 218 19.88 -3.28 -7.56
CA LYS A 218 18.88 -3.58 -8.59
C LYS A 218 18.65 -5.09 -8.65
N VAL A 219 17.41 -5.51 -8.45
CA VAL A 219 17.03 -6.93 -8.52
C VAL A 219 15.95 -7.11 -9.60
N PRO A 220 16.21 -7.96 -10.62
CA PRO A 220 15.22 -8.23 -11.65
C PRO A 220 14.06 -9.06 -11.08
N PHE A 221 12.84 -8.79 -11.55
CA PHE A 221 11.73 -9.71 -11.33
C PHE A 221 12.02 -11.03 -12.04
N ALA A 222 11.69 -12.15 -11.38
CA ALA A 222 11.81 -13.46 -12.02
C ALA A 222 10.88 -13.52 -13.23
N ARG A 223 11.43 -13.76 -14.42
CA ARG A 223 10.65 -14.14 -15.60
C ARG A 223 10.55 -15.67 -15.62
N ASP A 224 9.34 -16.19 -15.73
CA ASP A 224 9.07 -17.62 -15.96
C ASP A 224 9.76 -18.59 -14.98
N GLY A 225 9.68 -18.28 -13.68
CA GLY A 225 10.18 -19.18 -12.62
C GLY A 225 11.71 -19.34 -12.57
N HIS A 226 12.47 -18.59 -13.38
CA HIS A 226 13.92 -18.56 -13.31
C HIS A 226 14.39 -17.24 -12.74
N VAL A 227 14.91 -17.29 -11.53
CA VAL A 227 15.64 -16.15 -10.98
C VAL A 227 17.06 -16.17 -11.53
N PRO A 228 17.52 -15.11 -12.24
CA PRO A 228 18.90 -15.06 -12.70
C PRO A 228 19.84 -15.15 -11.50
N ALA A 229 20.80 -16.07 -11.56
CA ALA A 229 21.89 -16.10 -10.59
C ALA A 229 22.70 -14.80 -10.71
N LEU A 230 22.84 -14.08 -9.60
CA LEU A 230 23.71 -12.91 -9.52
C LEU A 230 25.16 -13.37 -9.76
N LYS A 231 25.81 -12.82 -10.78
CA LYS A 231 27.27 -12.85 -10.85
C LYS A 231 27.79 -11.98 -9.70
N ARG A 232 28.50 -12.63 -8.78
CA ARG A 232 29.31 -11.97 -7.74
C ARG A 232 30.42 -11.13 -8.36
#